data_AF-A0A9D2ZYH9-F1
#
_entry.id   AF-A0A9D2ZYH9-F1
#
_cell.length_a   1.000
_cell.length_b   1.000
_cell.length_c   1.000
_cell.angle_alpha   90.00
_cell.angle_beta   90.00
_cell.angle_gamma   90.00
#
_symmetry.space_group_name_H-M   'P 1'
#
loop_
_entity.id
_entity.type
_entity.pdbx_description
1 polymer ?
#
loop_
_entity_poly.entity_id
_entity_poly.type
_entity_poly.pdbx_seq_one_letter_code
_entity_poly.pdbx_strand_id
1 'polypeptide(L)'
;MLKRGIGVALLCIAGQAYGADIVVTTTEDIEKDDKECSLREAIEYINREAGKEGYLGCGGENSTTTILLKANNTYVLNKHIPVKKSLTIRSVAENDGNWSSTEQVRGRENARIQMKGTDNLFRIANNENWITATLKELDLEGCGAASCAEEGGLIYNQGRLSLEHSRLFKGAAIKGGAIYSAGQFGDNLMSSVIIKNSLIENNKAQQGGILYTKLPFFFITQSVLRDNQTSNLSSANIYTAGQVADLETIERKNAEMSSSTLLKNSGVLINVVDGMGLNNLTIVDNADTALRLEAPHAKAYVANSIILKNGAQDCQITATDKTTVQNNLVGSCGTGEARYPNQIWTGTHLFAEKSNQSEGVCQNFRENTTAILCPYSIPKDQFLGYIRPRILLSHAVVEDSPIVNKGLPSHKVDSEVIGCAEADQRTNNRLMDNQFCDRGAIEVIVPTAMSLVGQDLLKGEVAKFSIQPYLGDSDLLPKEQCSTLVGPPPSGQSWQDGCLRIVQTKTESKGKTTIDLEGNVTYTPDSGWHGADIFEIQVVTSSTRFNKSKPYLVLSTQIVQEPKNEMQDKSVKTSGGAWGFGGLIALLGLIGLQRSLKD
;
A
#
# COMPACT_ATOMS: atom_id res chain seq x y z
N MET A 1 22.30 -3.89 46.51
CA MET A 1 21.82 -4.35 45.19
C MET A 1 20.79 -3.35 44.68
N LEU A 2 21.24 -2.42 43.82
CA LEU A 2 20.37 -1.39 43.22
C LEU A 2 19.42 -2.06 42.21
N LYS A 3 18.11 -1.98 42.46
CA LYS A 3 17.09 -2.27 41.46
C LYS A 3 17.21 -1.20 40.37
N ARG A 4 17.57 -1.59 39.14
CA ARG A 4 17.56 -0.71 37.98
C ARG A 4 16.10 -0.34 37.71
N GLY A 5 15.76 0.92 37.95
CA GLY A 5 14.49 1.50 37.52
C GLY A 5 14.41 1.44 36.00
N ILE A 6 13.35 0.85 35.48
CA ILE A 6 12.97 0.95 34.08
C ILE A 6 12.62 2.43 33.88
N GLY A 7 13.48 3.13 33.13
CA GLY A 7 13.26 4.53 32.79
C GLY A 7 11.99 4.63 31.96
N VAL A 8 11.03 5.40 32.47
CA VAL A 8 9.80 5.75 31.77
C VAL A 8 10.17 6.59 30.55
N ALA A 9 9.87 6.10 29.36
CA ALA A 9 10.15 6.83 28.12
C ALA A 9 9.00 7.83 27.87
N LEU A 10 9.05 8.98 28.52
CA LEU A 10 8.11 10.08 28.28
C LEU A 10 8.25 10.60 26.84
N LEU A 11 7.19 10.51 26.05
CA LEU A 11 7.17 11.05 24.69
C LEU A 11 7.05 12.58 24.76
N CYS A 12 8.09 13.30 24.37
CA CYS A 12 8.01 14.74 24.15
C CYS A 12 7.25 14.98 22.84
N ILE A 13 5.94 15.24 22.96
CA ILE A 13 5.12 15.74 21.86
C ILE A 13 5.03 17.25 22.07
N ALA A 14 5.59 18.05 21.16
CA ALA A 14 5.50 19.49 21.24
C ALA A 14 4.01 19.88 21.22
N GLY A 15 3.52 20.47 22.32
CA GLY A 15 2.10 20.76 22.56
C GLY A 15 1.53 21.93 21.74
N GLN A 16 1.97 22.11 20.50
CA GLN A 16 1.40 23.14 19.63
C GLN A 16 0.46 22.51 18.60
N ALA A 17 -0.84 22.69 18.86
CA ALA A 17 -1.95 22.61 17.90
C ALA A 17 -2.57 21.23 17.55
N TYR A 18 -2.45 20.20 18.37
CA TYR A 18 -3.49 19.16 18.39
C TYR A 18 -4.64 19.71 19.22
N GLY A 19 -5.84 19.87 18.66
CA GLY A 19 -6.98 20.40 19.38
C GLY A 19 -7.43 19.49 20.53
N ALA A 20 -8.72 19.33 20.69
CA ALA A 20 -9.35 18.44 21.65
C ALA A 20 -8.93 16.94 21.61
N ASP A 21 -8.06 16.47 20.72
CA ASP A 21 -7.74 15.04 20.61
C ASP A 21 -6.91 14.52 21.80
N ILE A 22 -7.05 13.24 22.12
CA ILE A 22 -6.34 12.59 23.24
C ILE A 22 -4.97 12.12 22.75
N VAL A 23 -3.91 12.68 23.32
CA VAL A 23 -2.53 12.36 22.96
C VAL A 23 -1.96 11.33 23.94
N VAL A 24 -1.52 10.18 23.44
CA VAL A 24 -0.83 9.18 24.27
C VAL A 24 0.63 9.59 24.46
N THR A 25 1.05 9.77 25.71
CA THR A 25 2.36 10.33 26.08
C THR A 25 3.34 9.30 26.64
N THR A 26 2.90 8.05 26.84
CA THR A 26 3.75 6.94 27.26
C THR A 26 3.48 5.69 26.41
N THR A 27 4.53 4.92 26.13
CA THR A 27 4.45 3.67 25.38
C THR A 27 4.13 2.45 26.24
N GLU A 28 4.19 2.61 27.56
CA GLU A 28 3.97 1.53 28.52
C GLU A 28 2.48 1.31 28.80
N ASP A 29 2.13 0.08 29.16
CA ASP A 29 0.78 -0.28 29.60
C ASP A 29 0.64 -0.03 31.10
N ILE A 30 0.22 1.18 31.47
CA ILE A 30 0.09 1.62 32.86
C ILE A 30 -1.34 2.10 33.17
N GLU A 31 -1.77 1.90 34.41
CA GLU A 31 -2.97 2.52 34.98
C GLU A 31 -2.54 3.20 36.29
N LYS A 32 -2.28 4.51 36.24
CA LYS A 32 -1.75 5.24 37.38
C LYS A 32 -2.14 6.70 37.31
N ASP A 33 -2.54 7.26 38.46
CA ASP A 33 -2.84 8.69 38.56
C ASP A 33 -1.54 9.51 38.53
N ASP A 34 -1.09 9.85 37.33
CA ASP A 34 0.03 10.75 37.09
C ASP A 34 -0.22 11.63 35.85
N LYS A 35 0.84 12.23 35.31
CA LYS A 35 0.76 13.17 34.17
C LYS A 35 0.95 12.48 32.81
N GLU A 36 1.21 11.18 32.81
CA GLU A 36 1.35 10.40 31.60
C GLU A 36 0.00 9.82 31.20
N CYS A 37 -0.22 9.69 29.91
CA CYS A 37 -1.43 9.13 29.33
C CYS A 37 -1.02 7.89 28.53
N SER A 38 -1.34 6.71 29.02
CA SER A 38 -1.17 5.46 28.29
C SER A 38 -2.31 5.22 27.32
N LEU A 39 -2.12 4.30 26.36
CA LEU A 39 -3.19 3.90 25.44
C LEU A 39 -4.40 3.30 26.19
N ARG A 40 -4.15 2.58 27.29
CA ARG A 40 -5.20 1.99 28.11
C ARG A 40 -6.03 3.07 28.80
N GLU A 41 -5.37 4.03 29.42
CA GLU A 41 -6.03 5.16 30.08
C GLU A 41 -6.81 6.00 29.08
N ALA A 42 -6.28 6.22 27.87
CA ALA A 42 -6.95 6.96 26.82
C ALA A 42 -8.27 6.30 26.37
N ILE A 43 -8.28 4.99 26.16
CA ILE A 43 -9.51 4.26 25.78
C ILE A 43 -10.48 4.19 26.97
N GLU A 44 -9.97 4.01 28.19
CA GLU A 44 -10.81 3.96 29.39
C GLU A 44 -11.47 5.31 29.70
N TYR A 45 -10.77 6.43 29.44
CA TYR A 45 -11.37 7.77 29.47
C TYR A 45 -12.59 7.86 28.55
N ILE A 46 -12.46 7.40 27.29
CA ILE A 46 -13.58 7.41 26.33
C ILE A 46 -14.72 6.49 26.79
N ASN A 47 -14.40 5.32 27.35
CA ASN A 47 -15.39 4.36 27.82
C ASN A 47 -16.28 4.91 28.95
N ARG A 48 -15.76 5.84 29.77
CA ARG A 48 -16.44 6.40 30.97
C ARG A 48 -17.44 7.52 30.69
N GLU A 49 -17.64 7.86 29.41
CA GLU A 49 -18.26 9.11 28.94
C GLU A 49 -17.34 10.30 29.23
N ALA A 50 -16.88 10.99 28.18
CA ALA A 50 -15.95 12.11 28.30
C ALA A 50 -16.56 13.19 29.21
N GLY A 51 -16.11 13.23 30.46
CA GLY A 51 -16.49 14.22 31.45
C GLY A 51 -15.63 15.47 31.33
N LYS A 52 -15.95 16.50 32.14
CA LYS A 52 -15.13 17.72 32.20
C LYS A 52 -13.73 17.46 32.77
N GLU A 53 -13.59 16.41 33.57
CA GLU A 53 -12.36 16.06 34.26
C GLU A 53 -11.63 14.95 33.48
N GLY A 54 -10.33 15.12 33.27
CA GLY A 54 -9.47 14.10 32.66
C GLY A 54 -9.39 12.82 33.51
N TYR A 55 -8.90 11.73 32.93
CA TYR A 55 -8.73 10.45 33.59
C TYR A 55 -7.28 9.99 33.51
N LEU A 56 -6.62 9.86 34.66
CA LEU A 56 -5.24 9.34 34.80
C LEU A 56 -4.29 9.92 33.74
N GLY A 57 -4.17 11.24 33.71
CA GLY A 57 -3.32 11.96 32.75
C GLY A 57 -3.86 12.11 31.33
N CYS A 58 -4.98 11.46 30.97
CA CYS A 58 -5.61 11.55 29.65
C CYS A 58 -6.85 12.48 29.63
N GLY A 59 -7.04 13.22 28.53
CA GLY A 59 -8.30 13.92 28.23
C GLY A 59 -8.55 15.23 29.00
N GLY A 60 -9.81 15.67 29.07
CA GLY A 60 -10.27 16.91 29.71
C GLY A 60 -11.53 17.52 29.07
N GLU A 61 -11.95 18.72 29.53
CA GLU A 61 -13.26 19.36 29.27
C GLU A 61 -13.67 19.55 27.79
N ASN A 62 -12.78 19.30 26.83
CA ASN A 62 -13.13 19.40 25.42
C ASN A 62 -12.75 18.16 24.62
N SER A 63 -12.31 17.06 25.25
CA SER A 63 -11.65 16.00 24.49
C SER A 63 -12.56 15.28 23.50
N THR A 64 -12.03 15.00 22.30
CA THR A 64 -12.70 14.18 21.27
C THR A 64 -12.58 12.69 21.59
N THR A 65 -13.20 11.85 20.76
CA THR A 65 -13.02 10.39 20.78
C THR A 65 -11.86 9.90 19.88
N THR A 66 -10.96 10.80 19.50
CA THR A 66 -9.77 10.48 18.68
C THR A 66 -8.52 10.40 19.56
N ILE A 67 -7.82 9.28 19.45
CA ILE A 67 -6.56 8.98 20.13
C ILE A 67 -5.41 9.09 19.13
N LEU A 68 -4.38 9.84 19.49
CA LEU A 68 -3.19 10.08 18.68
C LEU A 68 -1.99 9.30 19.24
N LEU A 69 -1.38 8.49 18.39
CA LEU A 69 -0.16 7.73 18.67
C LEU A 69 0.99 8.29 17.85
N LYS A 70 2.16 8.51 18.44
CA LYS A 70 3.35 8.94 17.70
C LYS A 70 3.80 7.83 16.74
N ALA A 71 3.94 8.18 15.46
CA ALA A 71 4.44 7.30 14.39
C ALA A 71 5.76 6.63 14.79
N ASN A 72 6.00 5.42 14.27
CA ASN A 72 7.21 4.63 14.50
C ASN A 72 7.50 4.24 15.97
N ASN A 73 6.60 4.54 16.92
CA ASN A 73 6.71 4.09 18.31
C ASN A 73 5.94 2.80 18.55
N THR A 74 6.37 2.02 19.54
CA THR A 74 5.71 0.77 19.94
C THR A 74 5.03 0.92 21.28
N TYR A 75 3.70 0.88 21.28
CA TYR A 75 2.82 0.91 22.45
C TYR A 75 2.52 -0.52 22.88
N VAL A 76 2.91 -0.88 24.09
CA VAL A 76 2.76 -2.26 24.58
C VAL A 76 1.44 -2.40 25.34
N LEU A 77 0.86 -3.60 25.30
CA LEU A 77 -0.32 -4.00 26.07
C LEU A 77 -0.05 -5.34 26.77
N ASN A 78 -0.33 -5.44 28.06
CA ASN A 78 -0.19 -6.67 28.85
C ASN A 78 -1.47 -7.53 28.81
N LYS A 79 -2.60 -6.93 28.45
CA LYS A 79 -3.93 -7.56 28.36
C LYS A 79 -4.78 -6.79 27.35
N HIS A 80 -5.84 -7.41 26.81
CA HIS A 80 -6.78 -6.71 25.95
C HIS A 80 -7.34 -5.43 26.60
N ILE A 81 -7.72 -4.46 25.76
CA ILE A 81 -8.49 -3.28 26.15
C ILE A 81 -9.93 -3.45 25.63
N PRO A 82 -10.95 -3.37 26.51
CA PRO A 82 -12.34 -3.30 26.08
C PRO A 82 -12.65 -1.95 25.41
N VAL A 83 -13.27 -1.98 24.23
CA VAL A 83 -13.79 -0.79 23.53
C VAL A 83 -15.31 -0.80 23.67
N LYS A 84 -15.85 0.07 24.53
CA LYS A 84 -17.27 0.13 24.89
C LYS A 84 -18.00 1.34 24.29
N LYS A 85 -17.27 2.26 23.69
CA LYS A 85 -17.75 3.48 23.03
C LYS A 85 -16.99 3.67 21.71
N SER A 86 -17.62 4.35 20.75
CA SER A 86 -17.00 4.58 19.44
C SER A 86 -15.78 5.49 19.55
N LEU A 87 -14.70 5.14 18.86
CA LEU A 87 -13.43 5.87 18.91
C LEU A 87 -12.64 5.75 17.59
N THR A 88 -11.68 6.65 17.42
CA THR A 88 -10.65 6.57 16.38
C THR A 88 -9.27 6.49 17.02
N ILE A 89 -8.41 5.59 16.57
CA ILE A 89 -6.98 5.56 16.91
C ILE A 89 -6.19 5.77 15.62
N ARG A 90 -5.28 6.73 15.61
CA ARG A 90 -4.43 7.00 14.45
C ARG A 90 -3.02 7.41 14.80
N SER A 91 -2.10 7.16 13.88
CA SER A 91 -0.72 7.62 13.99
C SER A 91 -0.59 9.12 13.69
N VAL A 92 0.43 9.75 14.29
CA VAL A 92 0.84 11.13 14.02
C VAL A 92 2.34 11.30 13.83
N ALA A 93 2.74 12.11 12.84
CA ALA A 93 4.15 12.38 12.51
C ALA A 93 4.91 13.06 13.66
N GLU A 94 6.25 12.96 13.66
CA GLU A 94 7.11 13.45 14.76
C GLU A 94 7.23 14.98 14.89
N ASN A 95 7.05 15.75 13.80
CA ASN A 95 7.26 17.20 13.79
C ASN A 95 5.92 17.98 13.71
N ASP A 96 5.58 18.65 14.80
CA ASP A 96 4.76 19.86 14.95
C ASP A 96 3.41 19.97 14.24
N GLY A 97 2.62 18.90 14.18
CA GLY A 97 1.18 18.98 13.90
C GLY A 97 0.76 19.54 12.54
N ASN A 98 1.70 19.97 11.70
CA ASN A 98 1.46 20.51 10.37
C ASN A 98 2.05 19.54 9.34
N TRP A 99 1.18 18.72 8.80
CA TRP A 99 1.54 17.64 7.90
C TRP A 99 1.60 18.22 6.49
N SER A 100 2.80 18.37 5.93
CA SER A 100 2.88 18.52 4.48
C SER A 100 2.50 17.17 3.87
N SER A 101 1.31 17.09 3.28
CA SER A 101 0.74 15.90 2.65
C SER A 101 1.51 15.35 1.44
N THR A 102 2.70 15.88 1.14
CA THR A 102 3.45 15.62 -0.09
C THR A 102 4.59 14.63 0.08
N GLU A 103 5.02 14.27 1.29
CA GLU A 103 6.22 13.43 1.51
C GLU A 103 5.94 12.09 2.20
N GLN A 104 4.76 11.90 2.82
CA GLN A 104 4.47 10.69 3.61
C GLN A 104 3.57 9.71 2.85
N VAL A 105 4.04 8.48 2.75
CA VAL A 105 3.28 7.34 2.21
C VAL A 105 2.46 6.72 3.35
N ARG A 106 1.14 6.82 3.28
CA ARG A 106 0.23 6.26 4.30
C ARG A 106 0.49 4.77 4.53
N GLY A 107 0.49 4.37 5.80
CA GLY A 107 0.74 2.99 6.22
C GLY A 107 2.22 2.61 6.42
N ARG A 108 3.15 3.47 6.01
CA ARG A 108 4.60 3.17 6.09
C ARG A 108 5.20 3.47 7.48
N GLU A 109 4.72 4.52 8.12
CA GLU A 109 5.25 5.05 9.39
C GLU A 109 4.24 4.85 10.52
N ASN A 110 3.70 3.64 10.60
CA ASN A 110 2.65 3.32 11.57
C ASN A 110 3.21 3.32 13.00
N ALA A 111 2.43 3.84 13.94
CA ALA A 111 2.56 3.46 15.34
C ALA A 111 2.21 1.98 15.49
N ARG A 112 3.00 1.27 16.28
CA ARG A 112 2.82 -0.15 16.54
C ARG A 112 2.12 -0.34 17.87
N ILE A 113 1.11 -1.20 17.92
CA ILE A 113 0.46 -1.66 19.15
C ILE A 113 0.76 -3.14 19.30
N GLN A 114 1.49 -3.49 20.35
CA GLN A 114 2.02 -4.83 20.57
C GLN A 114 1.43 -5.48 21.81
N MET A 115 0.91 -6.70 21.66
CA MET A 115 0.53 -7.53 22.80
C MET A 115 1.77 -8.22 23.40
N LYS A 116 2.10 -7.91 24.65
CA LYS A 116 3.12 -8.63 25.45
C LYS A 116 2.54 -9.80 26.25
N GLY A 117 1.25 -9.75 26.61
CA GLY A 117 0.55 -10.85 27.26
C GLY A 117 0.14 -11.95 26.27
N THR A 118 -0.57 -12.97 26.76
CA THR A 118 -1.24 -13.98 25.91
C THR A 118 -2.73 -13.65 25.87
N ASP A 119 -3.09 -12.67 25.06
CA ASP A 119 -4.47 -12.19 24.86
C ASP A 119 -4.60 -11.51 23.49
N ASN A 120 -5.79 -11.04 23.11
CA ASN A 120 -5.95 -10.12 21.98
C ASN A 120 -5.67 -8.66 22.37
N LEU A 121 -5.45 -7.78 21.39
CA LEU A 121 -5.26 -6.34 21.62
C LEU A 121 -6.56 -5.65 22.06
N PHE A 122 -7.64 -5.88 21.31
CA PHE A 122 -8.90 -5.17 21.50
C PHE A 122 -10.09 -6.13 21.53
N ARG A 123 -11.07 -5.80 22.39
CA ARG A 123 -12.40 -6.42 22.39
C ARG A 123 -13.45 -5.35 22.20
N ILE A 124 -14.04 -5.31 21.01
CA ILE A 124 -15.03 -4.30 20.63
C ILE A 124 -16.41 -4.82 21.01
N ALA A 125 -17.09 -4.12 21.91
CA ALA A 125 -18.41 -4.47 22.38
C ALA A 125 -19.52 -4.07 21.39
N ASN A 126 -20.73 -4.54 21.66
CA ASN A 126 -21.96 -4.03 21.08
C ASN A 126 -22.97 -3.84 22.21
N ASN A 127 -23.25 -2.58 22.58
CA ASN A 127 -24.09 -2.21 23.73
C ASN A 127 -25.23 -1.29 23.28
N GLU A 128 -26.22 -1.86 22.59
CA GLU A 128 -27.45 -1.20 22.05
C GLU A 128 -27.22 -0.07 21.04
N ASN A 129 -26.06 0.59 21.07
CA ASN A 129 -25.56 1.55 20.11
C ASN A 129 -24.45 0.88 19.28
N TRP A 130 -24.47 1.08 17.97
CA TRP A 130 -23.50 0.49 17.04
C TRP A 130 -22.08 1.03 17.29
N ILE A 131 -21.32 0.39 18.19
CA ILE A 131 -19.96 0.79 18.52
C ILE A 131 -19.05 0.63 17.31
N THR A 132 -18.36 1.70 16.97
CA THR A 132 -17.42 1.74 15.84
C THR A 132 -16.01 2.02 16.36
N ALA A 133 -15.10 1.09 16.10
CA ALA A 133 -13.67 1.28 16.31
C ALA A 133 -13.00 1.52 14.95
N THR A 134 -12.43 2.71 14.77
CA THR A 134 -11.70 3.07 13.57
C THR A 134 -10.20 3.14 13.85
N LEU A 135 -9.42 2.33 13.15
CA LEU A 135 -7.99 2.13 13.36
C LEU A 135 -7.26 2.50 12.06
N LYS A 136 -6.42 3.55 12.12
CA LYS A 136 -5.79 4.12 10.92
C LYS A 136 -4.28 4.21 11.06
N GLU A 137 -3.56 3.70 10.07
CA GLU A 137 -2.09 3.77 10.04
C GLU A 137 -1.47 3.13 11.28
N LEU A 138 -1.92 1.91 11.62
CA LEU A 138 -1.45 1.17 12.79
C LEU A 138 -0.84 -0.18 12.41
N ASP A 139 0.25 -0.54 13.06
CA ASP A 139 0.83 -1.88 13.04
C ASP A 139 0.34 -2.65 14.28
N LEU A 140 -0.59 -3.58 14.10
CA LEU A 140 -1.17 -4.40 15.18
C LEU A 140 -0.42 -5.73 15.26
N GLU A 141 0.42 -5.88 16.29
CA GLU A 141 1.26 -7.04 16.51
C GLU A 141 0.70 -7.94 17.62
N GLY A 142 0.44 -9.20 17.27
CA GLY A 142 -0.06 -10.22 18.20
C GLY A 142 1.01 -10.71 19.17
N CYS A 143 0.61 -11.56 20.10
CA CYS A 143 1.47 -12.04 21.18
C CYS A 143 2.66 -12.92 20.73
N GLY A 144 2.69 -13.34 19.45
CA GLY A 144 3.75 -14.20 18.90
C GLY A 144 3.77 -15.65 19.43
N ALA A 145 2.80 -16.04 20.26
CA ALA A 145 2.64 -17.42 20.73
C ALA A 145 1.89 -18.30 19.70
N ALA A 146 1.84 -19.61 19.95
CA ALA A 146 1.08 -20.56 19.12
C ALA A 146 -0.44 -20.30 19.14
N SER A 147 -0.94 -19.68 20.21
CA SER A 147 -2.30 -19.17 20.34
C SER A 147 -2.30 -18.00 21.32
N CYS A 148 -2.75 -16.83 20.88
CA CYS A 148 -2.89 -15.62 21.70
C CYS A 148 -4.22 -15.57 22.45
N ALA A 149 -5.30 -16.05 21.81
CA ALA A 149 -6.62 -16.14 22.42
C ALA A 149 -7.44 -17.27 21.78
N GLU A 150 -8.60 -17.60 22.34
CA GLU A 150 -9.52 -18.55 21.69
C GLU A 150 -10.17 -17.93 20.43
N GLU A 151 -10.66 -16.69 20.55
CA GLU A 151 -11.39 -15.97 19.50
C GLU A 151 -10.72 -14.62 19.24
N GLY A 152 -10.11 -14.45 18.06
CA GLY A 152 -9.39 -13.24 17.64
C GLY A 152 -7.94 -13.22 18.13
N GLY A 153 -6.95 -13.49 17.29
CA GLY A 153 -5.55 -13.39 17.75
C GLY A 153 -5.08 -11.95 17.94
N LEU A 154 -5.76 -10.99 17.32
CA LEU A 154 -5.54 -9.55 17.52
C LEU A 154 -6.81 -8.85 18.01
N ILE A 155 -7.95 -9.12 17.38
CA ILE A 155 -9.19 -8.40 17.66
C ILE A 155 -10.37 -9.37 17.78
N TYR A 156 -11.12 -9.22 18.86
CA TYR A 156 -12.47 -9.76 19.00
C TYR A 156 -13.48 -8.64 18.75
N ASN A 157 -14.38 -8.82 17.78
CA ASN A 157 -15.31 -7.80 17.34
C ASN A 157 -16.78 -8.24 17.50
N GLN A 158 -17.57 -7.43 18.20
CA GLN A 158 -19.04 -7.51 18.21
C GLN A 158 -19.71 -6.29 17.56
N GLY A 159 -18.97 -5.21 17.30
CA GLY A 159 -19.45 -3.97 16.69
C GLY A 159 -18.98 -3.79 15.24
N ARG A 160 -18.68 -2.56 14.83
CA ARG A 160 -18.04 -2.26 13.55
C ARG A 160 -16.57 -1.94 13.73
N LEU A 161 -15.73 -2.74 13.09
CA LEU A 161 -14.30 -2.52 12.99
C LEU A 161 -13.97 -1.92 11.62
N SER A 162 -13.25 -0.81 11.59
CA SER A 162 -12.73 -0.20 10.38
C SER A 162 -11.21 -0.06 10.48
N LEU A 163 -10.50 -0.64 9.52
CA LEU A 163 -9.04 -0.65 9.40
C LEU A 163 -8.65 0.04 8.09
N GLU A 164 -7.80 1.05 8.18
CA GLU A 164 -7.28 1.79 7.03
C GLU A 164 -5.76 1.90 7.10
N HIS A 165 -5.05 1.58 6.01
CA HIS A 165 -3.59 1.70 5.93
C HIS A 165 -2.85 1.01 7.09
N SER A 166 -3.42 -0.09 7.60
CA SER A 166 -2.94 -0.76 8.81
C SER A 166 -2.34 -2.11 8.48
N ARG A 167 -1.49 -2.61 9.36
CA ARG A 167 -0.91 -3.95 9.29
C ARG A 167 -1.40 -4.81 10.43
N LEU A 168 -1.87 -6.02 10.16
CA LEU A 168 -2.23 -7.00 11.18
C LEU A 168 -1.33 -8.22 11.03
N PHE A 169 -0.52 -8.51 12.05
CA PHE A 169 0.45 -9.58 11.96
C PHE A 169 0.75 -10.29 13.27
N LYS A 170 1.21 -11.55 13.14
CA LYS A 170 1.53 -12.46 14.25
C LYS A 170 0.36 -12.69 15.23
N GLY A 171 -0.88 -12.52 14.77
CA GLY A 171 -2.06 -12.99 15.49
C GLY A 171 -2.14 -14.51 15.45
N ALA A 172 -2.50 -15.13 16.57
CA ALA A 172 -2.73 -16.57 16.66
C ALA A 172 -3.98 -16.87 17.48
N ALA A 173 -4.88 -17.74 17.01
CA ALA A 173 -6.08 -18.12 17.78
C ALA A 173 -6.65 -19.50 17.39
N ILE A 174 -7.67 -19.97 18.12
CA ILE A 174 -8.48 -21.10 17.65
C ILE A 174 -9.36 -20.63 16.48
N LYS A 175 -10.05 -19.50 16.63
CA LYS A 175 -10.89 -18.89 15.60
C LYS A 175 -10.47 -17.44 15.36
N GLY A 176 -10.23 -17.07 14.10
CA GLY A 176 -9.90 -15.70 13.75
C GLY A 176 -8.47 -15.34 14.14
N GLY A 177 -7.47 -15.79 13.38
CA GLY A 177 -6.06 -15.58 13.72
C GLY A 177 -5.70 -14.10 13.81
N ALA A 178 -6.20 -13.27 12.89
CA ALA A 178 -6.19 -11.82 13.08
C ALA A 178 -7.48 -11.37 13.78
N ILE A 179 -8.64 -11.63 13.16
CA ILE A 179 -9.92 -11.07 13.60
C ILE A 179 -10.97 -12.18 13.77
N TYR A 180 -11.68 -12.15 14.90
CA TYR A 180 -12.93 -12.87 15.08
C TYR A 180 -14.10 -11.86 15.15
N SER A 181 -15.12 -12.07 14.31
CA SER A 181 -16.32 -11.24 14.23
C SER A 181 -17.55 -12.04 14.66
N ALA A 182 -18.14 -11.67 15.79
CA ALA A 182 -19.08 -12.48 16.56
C ALA A 182 -20.57 -12.29 16.20
N GLY A 183 -20.89 -11.55 15.12
CA GLY A 183 -22.27 -11.12 14.79
C GLY A 183 -23.27 -12.25 14.56
N GLN A 184 -24.55 -12.02 14.88
CA GLN A 184 -25.66 -12.99 14.74
C GLN A 184 -26.93 -12.29 14.21
N PHE A 185 -27.85 -13.06 13.61
CA PHE A 185 -29.17 -12.56 13.20
C PHE A 185 -30.12 -12.40 14.40
N GLY A 186 -31.06 -11.45 14.31
CA GLY A 186 -32.28 -11.46 15.14
C GLY A 186 -32.28 -10.58 16.40
N ASP A 187 -31.12 -10.23 16.97
CA ASP A 187 -31.06 -9.57 18.30
C ASP A 187 -30.25 -8.23 18.32
N ASN A 188 -30.28 -7.43 17.25
CA ASN A 188 -29.50 -6.18 17.11
C ASN A 188 -27.95 -6.35 17.12
N LEU A 189 -27.44 -7.59 17.09
CA LEU A 189 -26.01 -7.91 17.13
C LEU A 189 -25.40 -8.07 15.72
N MET A 190 -25.46 -7.03 14.89
CA MET A 190 -24.74 -7.01 13.60
C MET A 190 -23.29 -6.56 13.81
N SER A 191 -22.35 -7.49 13.62
CA SER A 191 -20.91 -7.20 13.64
C SER A 191 -20.38 -7.10 12.22
N SER A 192 -19.58 -6.07 11.91
CA SER A 192 -18.99 -5.86 10.58
C SER A 192 -17.51 -5.51 10.64
N VAL A 193 -16.77 -5.95 9.61
CA VAL A 193 -15.34 -5.70 9.48
C VAL A 193 -15.04 -5.04 8.14
N ILE A 194 -14.40 -3.88 8.17
CA ILE A 194 -14.00 -3.12 6.98
C ILE A 194 -12.49 -2.99 7.00
N ILE A 195 -11.83 -3.48 5.96
CA ILE A 195 -10.38 -3.44 5.79
C ILE A 195 -10.09 -2.77 4.45
N LYS A 196 -9.37 -1.65 4.49
CA LYS A 196 -9.04 -0.86 3.32
C LYS A 196 -7.55 -0.55 3.29
N ASN A 197 -6.92 -0.70 2.13
CA ASN A 197 -5.51 -0.34 1.92
C ASN A 197 -4.57 -0.95 2.97
N SER A 198 -4.83 -2.18 3.42
CA SER A 198 -4.16 -2.76 4.59
C SER A 198 -3.41 -4.05 4.24
N LEU A 199 -2.44 -4.39 5.09
CA LEU A 199 -1.61 -5.60 4.97
C LEU A 199 -1.98 -6.58 6.08
N ILE A 200 -2.46 -7.77 5.72
CA ILE A 200 -2.74 -8.83 6.69
C ILE A 200 -1.74 -9.97 6.45
N GLU A 201 -0.80 -10.15 7.37
CA GLU A 201 0.31 -11.07 7.17
C GLU A 201 0.65 -11.93 8.38
N ASN A 202 1.09 -13.17 8.13
CA ASN A 202 1.64 -14.05 9.18
C ASN A 202 0.68 -14.32 10.37
N ASN A 203 -0.64 -14.34 10.13
CA ASN A 203 -1.62 -14.71 11.13
C ASN A 203 -1.99 -16.19 11.03
N LYS A 204 -2.29 -16.82 12.16
CA LYS A 204 -2.52 -18.28 12.24
C LYS A 204 -3.76 -18.60 13.04
N ALA A 205 -4.58 -19.54 12.55
CA ALA A 205 -5.63 -20.12 13.38
C ALA A 205 -5.96 -21.55 12.99
N GLN A 206 -6.69 -22.24 13.87
CA GLN A 206 -7.34 -23.47 13.45
C GLN A 206 -8.43 -23.17 12.42
N GLN A 207 -9.19 -22.08 12.62
CA GLN A 207 -10.26 -21.64 11.72
C GLN A 207 -10.16 -20.14 11.47
N GLY A 208 -10.14 -19.70 10.22
CA GLY A 208 -10.08 -18.27 9.88
C GLY A 208 -8.75 -17.61 10.26
N GLY A 209 -7.61 -18.05 9.72
CA GLY A 209 -6.28 -17.48 10.00
C GLY A 209 -6.22 -15.96 9.83
N ILE A 210 -6.99 -15.42 8.89
CA ILE A 210 -7.15 -13.98 8.65
C ILE A 210 -8.40 -13.50 9.38
N LEU A 211 -9.56 -14.03 9.00
CA LEU A 211 -10.85 -13.56 9.46
C LEU A 211 -11.76 -14.77 9.69
N TYR A 212 -12.33 -14.84 10.89
CA TYR A 212 -13.48 -15.68 11.18
C TYR A 212 -14.70 -14.80 11.37
N THR A 213 -15.74 -15.01 10.58
CA THR A 213 -17.04 -14.39 10.80
C THR A 213 -18.10 -15.45 11.04
N LYS A 214 -19.08 -15.14 11.87
CA LYS A 214 -20.30 -15.93 11.93
C LYS A 214 -21.21 -15.67 10.72
N LEU A 215 -21.22 -14.45 10.19
CA LEU A 215 -22.05 -14.02 9.05
C LEU A 215 -21.21 -13.34 7.96
N PRO A 216 -21.64 -13.35 6.68
CA PRO A 216 -20.90 -12.71 5.60
C PRO A 216 -21.09 -11.19 5.63
N PHE A 217 -20.53 -10.52 6.64
CA PHE A 217 -20.53 -9.06 6.79
C PHE A 217 -19.11 -8.51 6.92
N PHE A 218 -18.44 -8.40 5.79
CA PHE A 218 -17.11 -7.80 5.71
C PHE A 218 -16.87 -7.12 4.37
N PHE A 219 -16.04 -6.08 4.37
CA PHE A 219 -15.59 -5.40 3.16
C PHE A 219 -14.07 -5.32 3.20
N ILE A 220 -13.40 -6.02 2.27
CA ILE A 220 -11.93 -6.01 2.17
C ILE A 220 -11.57 -5.45 0.80
N THR A 221 -11.00 -4.25 0.77
CA THR A 221 -10.67 -3.58 -0.49
C THR A 221 -9.22 -3.13 -0.52
N GLN A 222 -8.62 -3.20 -1.71
CA GLN A 222 -7.34 -2.56 -1.99
C GLN A 222 -6.22 -3.03 -1.05
N SER A 223 -6.27 -4.30 -0.63
CA SER A 223 -5.46 -4.85 0.46
C SER A 223 -4.58 -6.01 -0.03
N VAL A 224 -3.56 -6.34 0.76
CA VAL A 224 -2.69 -7.49 0.51
C VAL A 224 -2.80 -8.47 1.67
N LEU A 225 -3.10 -9.73 1.35
CA LEU A 225 -3.28 -10.80 2.32
C LEU A 225 -2.27 -11.91 2.01
N ARG A 226 -1.24 -12.05 2.87
CA ARG A 226 -0.10 -12.92 2.58
C ARG A 226 0.40 -13.74 3.75
N ASP A 227 0.94 -14.91 3.48
CA ASP A 227 1.61 -15.75 4.49
C ASP A 227 0.75 -16.09 5.72
N ASN A 228 -0.59 -16.07 5.59
CA ASN A 228 -1.51 -16.46 6.67
C ASN A 228 -1.79 -17.96 6.60
N GLN A 229 -2.21 -18.54 7.72
CA GLN A 229 -2.41 -19.98 7.83
C GLN A 229 -3.70 -20.34 8.56
N THR A 230 -4.48 -21.22 7.93
CA THR A 230 -5.54 -22.00 8.58
C THR A 230 -5.18 -23.48 8.59
N SER A 231 -5.21 -24.12 9.76
CA SER A 231 -4.84 -25.54 9.87
C SER A 231 -5.99 -26.54 9.73
N ASN A 232 -7.25 -26.11 9.91
CA ASN A 232 -8.42 -26.99 9.73
C ASN A 232 -8.87 -27.00 8.25
N LEU A 233 -8.86 -28.18 7.64
CA LEU A 233 -9.25 -28.38 6.23
C LEU A 233 -10.72 -28.09 5.93
N SER A 234 -11.60 -28.16 6.93
CA SER A 234 -13.01 -27.78 6.80
C SER A 234 -13.23 -26.25 6.94
N SER A 235 -12.21 -25.50 7.33
CA SER A 235 -12.24 -24.04 7.42
C SER A 235 -11.53 -23.40 6.23
N ALA A 236 -11.26 -22.10 6.32
CA ALA A 236 -10.51 -21.31 5.37
C ALA A 236 -9.75 -20.18 6.10
N ASN A 237 -8.87 -19.44 5.42
CA ASN A 237 -8.20 -18.25 5.98
C ASN A 237 -9.18 -17.11 6.23
N ILE A 238 -10.09 -16.90 5.28
CA ILE A 238 -11.29 -16.08 5.45
C ILE A 238 -12.45 -17.04 5.51
N TYR A 239 -12.99 -17.21 6.72
CA TYR A 239 -13.99 -18.21 7.00
C TYR A 239 -15.29 -17.59 7.49
N THR A 240 -16.38 -17.86 6.78
CA THR A 240 -17.74 -17.55 7.24
C THR A 240 -18.42 -18.84 7.69
N ALA A 241 -18.80 -18.91 8.97
CA ALA A 241 -19.32 -20.12 9.60
C ALA A 241 -20.83 -20.34 9.38
N GLY A 242 -21.62 -19.26 9.43
CA GLY A 242 -23.06 -19.30 9.30
C GLY A 242 -23.52 -19.07 7.87
N GLN A 243 -24.62 -19.73 7.52
CA GLN A 243 -25.45 -19.33 6.38
C GLN A 243 -26.56 -18.42 6.88
N VAL A 244 -27.02 -17.52 6.03
CA VAL A 244 -28.07 -16.59 6.40
C VAL A 244 -29.41 -17.32 6.56
N ALA A 245 -30.08 -17.10 7.69
CA ALA A 245 -31.31 -17.81 8.05
C ALA A 245 -32.51 -17.42 7.16
N ASP A 246 -32.54 -16.18 6.65
CA ASP A 246 -33.57 -15.67 5.75
C ASP A 246 -32.95 -15.13 4.45
N LEU A 247 -33.14 -15.88 3.38
CA LEU A 247 -32.60 -15.58 2.05
C LEU A 247 -33.17 -14.30 1.43
N GLU A 248 -34.33 -13.82 1.92
CA GLU A 248 -34.92 -12.55 1.48
C GLU A 248 -34.12 -11.34 1.98
N THR A 249 -33.39 -11.49 3.09
CA THR A 249 -32.51 -10.44 3.66
C THR A 249 -31.12 -10.39 3.04
N ILE A 250 -30.79 -11.31 2.12
CA ILE A 250 -29.49 -11.35 1.43
C ILE A 250 -29.56 -10.59 0.11
N GLU A 251 -29.01 -9.38 0.11
CA GLU A 251 -28.55 -8.76 -1.13
C GLU A 251 -27.31 -9.51 -1.65
N ARG A 252 -27.02 -9.42 -2.96
CA ARG A 252 -25.83 -10.06 -3.58
C ARG A 252 -24.48 -9.58 -2.99
N LYS A 253 -24.46 -8.64 -2.03
CA LYS A 253 -23.26 -7.92 -1.56
C LYS A 253 -23.23 -7.63 -0.05
N ASN A 254 -23.60 -8.60 0.78
CA ASN A 254 -23.47 -8.44 2.25
C ASN A 254 -22.00 -8.46 2.70
N ALA A 255 -21.17 -9.21 2.00
CA ALA A 255 -19.72 -9.14 2.07
C ALA A 255 -19.10 -8.99 0.68
N GLU A 256 -18.06 -8.17 0.59
CA GLU A 256 -17.32 -7.98 -0.66
C GLU A 256 -15.81 -7.96 -0.41
N MET A 257 -15.07 -8.64 -1.27
CA MET A 257 -13.64 -8.42 -1.42
C MET A 257 -13.36 -7.92 -2.83
N SER A 258 -12.63 -6.81 -2.94
CA SER A 258 -12.29 -6.26 -4.25
C SER A 258 -10.88 -5.67 -4.36
N SER A 259 -10.35 -5.68 -5.57
CA SER A 259 -9.08 -5.03 -5.94
C SER A 259 -7.94 -5.37 -4.99
N SER A 260 -7.80 -6.64 -4.62
CA SER A 260 -6.88 -7.10 -3.57
C SER A 260 -6.02 -8.27 -4.05
N THR A 261 -4.79 -8.38 -3.55
CA THR A 261 -3.87 -9.46 -3.87
C THR A 261 -3.77 -10.44 -2.70
N LEU A 262 -3.90 -11.74 -2.99
CA LEU A 262 -3.81 -12.82 -2.03
C LEU A 262 -2.77 -13.85 -2.48
N LEU A 263 -1.69 -14.01 -1.73
CA LEU A 263 -0.57 -14.88 -2.11
C LEU A 263 0.09 -15.58 -0.93
N LYS A 264 0.64 -16.77 -1.16
CA LYS A 264 1.42 -17.54 -0.17
C LYS A 264 0.70 -17.89 1.13
N ASN A 265 -0.63 -17.85 1.14
CA ASN A 265 -1.40 -18.33 2.28
C ASN A 265 -1.47 -19.86 2.27
N SER A 266 -1.55 -20.47 3.45
CA SER A 266 -1.63 -21.92 3.65
C SER A 266 -2.97 -22.34 4.25
N GLY A 267 -3.47 -23.52 3.86
CA GLY A 267 -4.85 -23.93 4.05
C GLY A 267 -5.79 -23.33 2.98
N VAL A 268 -7.05 -23.74 2.98
CA VAL A 268 -8.07 -23.16 2.08
C VAL A 268 -8.10 -21.65 2.27
N LEU A 269 -8.11 -20.86 1.20
CA LEU A 269 -8.01 -19.41 1.33
C LEU A 269 -9.38 -18.78 1.68
N ILE A 270 -10.43 -19.04 0.90
CA ILE A 270 -11.78 -18.49 1.14
C ILE A 270 -12.84 -19.58 0.98
N ASN A 271 -13.79 -19.66 1.91
CA ASN A 271 -15.05 -20.35 1.66
C ASN A 271 -16.09 -19.33 1.17
N VAL A 272 -16.56 -19.50 -0.06
CA VAL A 272 -17.49 -18.59 -0.73
C VAL A 272 -18.90 -19.09 -0.47
N VAL A 273 -19.61 -18.39 0.40
CA VAL A 273 -21.01 -18.65 0.76
C VAL A 273 -21.94 -17.58 0.18
N ASP A 274 -23.24 -17.85 0.19
CA ASP A 274 -24.26 -16.86 -0.20
C ASP A 274 -24.10 -15.53 0.55
N GLY A 275 -24.23 -14.41 -0.17
CA GLY A 275 -24.00 -13.05 0.31
C GLY A 275 -22.59 -12.51 0.08
N MET A 276 -21.68 -13.31 -0.48
CA MET A 276 -20.29 -12.93 -0.77
C MET A 276 -20.04 -12.58 -2.24
N GLY A 277 -19.38 -11.43 -2.47
CA GLY A 277 -18.87 -11.02 -3.77
C GLY A 277 -17.35 -10.94 -3.79
N LEU A 278 -16.70 -11.58 -4.76
CA LEU A 278 -15.26 -11.49 -5.01
C LEU A 278 -15.03 -10.85 -6.39
N ASN A 279 -14.34 -9.71 -6.46
CA ASN A 279 -14.18 -8.97 -7.71
C ASN A 279 -12.78 -8.41 -7.91
N ASN A 280 -12.21 -8.49 -9.12
CA ASN A 280 -10.89 -7.93 -9.41
C ASN A 280 -9.80 -8.37 -8.41
N LEU A 281 -9.72 -9.67 -8.12
CA LEU A 281 -8.71 -10.23 -7.21
C LEU A 281 -7.55 -10.84 -7.97
N THR A 282 -6.35 -10.73 -7.42
CA THR A 282 -5.19 -11.52 -7.87
C THR A 282 -4.89 -12.57 -6.79
N ILE A 283 -5.30 -13.82 -7.03
CA ILE A 283 -5.16 -14.95 -6.11
C ILE A 283 -4.17 -15.94 -6.70
N VAL A 284 -2.95 -15.97 -6.17
CA VAL A 284 -1.86 -16.73 -6.76
C VAL A 284 -0.92 -17.32 -5.74
N ASP A 285 -0.33 -18.47 -6.04
CA ASP A 285 0.74 -19.08 -5.23
C ASP A 285 0.33 -19.34 -3.77
N ASN A 286 -0.96 -19.61 -3.52
CA ASN A 286 -1.43 -20.13 -2.23
C ASN A 286 -1.22 -21.64 -2.20
N ALA A 287 -0.91 -22.20 -1.03
CA ALA A 287 -0.41 -23.57 -0.91
C ALA A 287 -1.46 -24.66 -1.21
N ASP A 288 -2.74 -24.37 -0.96
CA ASP A 288 -3.84 -25.34 -1.06
C ASP A 288 -4.94 -24.84 -2.02
N THR A 289 -6.22 -25.09 -1.71
CA THR A 289 -7.36 -24.59 -2.48
C THR A 289 -7.51 -23.08 -2.30
N ALA A 290 -7.56 -22.31 -3.39
CA ALA A 290 -7.88 -20.89 -3.29
C ALA A 290 -9.35 -20.65 -2.88
N LEU A 291 -10.31 -21.09 -3.69
CA LEU A 291 -11.73 -20.85 -3.42
C LEU A 291 -12.48 -22.15 -3.21
N ARG A 292 -13.21 -22.28 -2.10
CA ARG A 292 -14.24 -23.32 -1.94
C ARG A 292 -15.61 -22.70 -2.17
N LEU A 293 -16.27 -23.05 -3.28
CA LEU A 293 -17.57 -22.49 -3.67
C LEU A 293 -18.71 -23.34 -3.07
N GLU A 294 -19.51 -22.70 -2.22
CA GLU A 294 -20.56 -23.32 -1.40
C GLU A 294 -21.75 -22.36 -1.17
N ALA A 295 -22.25 -21.76 -2.26
CA ALA A 295 -23.38 -20.83 -2.27
C ALA A 295 -24.63 -21.42 -2.97
N PRO A 296 -25.45 -22.25 -2.29
CA PRO A 296 -26.57 -22.95 -2.90
C PRO A 296 -27.76 -22.08 -3.35
N HIS A 297 -27.79 -20.80 -2.99
CA HIS A 297 -28.91 -19.89 -3.26
C HIS A 297 -28.63 -18.86 -4.37
N ALA A 298 -27.51 -19.00 -5.10
CA ALA A 298 -27.12 -18.11 -6.18
C ALA A 298 -27.00 -16.63 -5.74
N LYS A 299 -26.54 -16.40 -4.50
CA LYS A 299 -26.30 -15.07 -3.93
C LYS A 299 -24.81 -14.79 -3.73
N ALA A 300 -23.92 -15.52 -4.39
CA ALA A 300 -22.49 -15.26 -4.39
C ALA A 300 -21.96 -15.08 -5.81
N TYR A 301 -20.87 -14.32 -5.97
CA TYR A 301 -20.19 -14.20 -7.26
C TYR A 301 -18.67 -14.14 -7.14
N VAL A 302 -17.99 -14.59 -8.20
CA VAL A 302 -16.55 -14.44 -8.42
C VAL A 302 -16.33 -13.89 -9.82
N ALA A 303 -15.78 -12.68 -9.93
CA ALA A 303 -15.69 -11.98 -11.20
C ALA A 303 -14.37 -11.23 -11.43
N ASN A 304 -14.03 -11.06 -12.72
CA ASN A 304 -12.95 -10.19 -13.20
C ASN A 304 -11.59 -10.45 -12.52
N SER A 305 -11.32 -11.67 -12.07
CA SER A 305 -10.17 -12.00 -11.22
C SER A 305 -9.14 -12.85 -11.95
N ILE A 306 -7.91 -12.85 -11.44
CA ILE A 306 -6.84 -13.79 -11.80
C ILE A 306 -6.73 -14.79 -10.65
N ILE A 307 -7.01 -16.06 -10.91
CA ILE A 307 -6.96 -17.13 -9.91
C ILE A 307 -6.12 -18.26 -10.51
N LEU A 308 -4.81 -18.24 -10.26
CA LEU A 308 -3.85 -19.10 -10.95
C LEU A 308 -2.80 -19.64 -9.99
N LYS A 309 -2.29 -20.84 -10.29
CA LYS A 309 -1.14 -21.43 -9.59
C LYS A 309 -1.38 -21.52 -8.08
N ASN A 310 -2.58 -21.91 -7.67
CA ASN A 310 -2.86 -22.30 -6.29
C ASN A 310 -2.71 -23.83 -6.17
N GLY A 311 -2.08 -24.28 -5.09
CA GLY A 311 -1.44 -25.60 -5.02
C GLY A 311 -2.33 -26.77 -5.44
N ALA A 312 -3.33 -27.11 -4.62
CA ALA A 312 -4.18 -28.27 -4.90
C ALA A 312 -5.15 -28.03 -6.07
N GLN A 313 -5.79 -26.87 -6.08
CA GLN A 313 -6.71 -26.40 -7.14
C GLN A 313 -7.05 -24.92 -6.94
N ASP A 314 -7.40 -24.22 -8.01
CA ASP A 314 -7.86 -22.82 -7.91
C ASP A 314 -9.25 -22.73 -7.27
N CYS A 315 -10.19 -23.58 -7.70
CA CYS A 315 -11.53 -23.66 -7.12
C CYS A 315 -11.96 -25.11 -6.84
N GLN A 316 -12.54 -25.32 -5.66
CA GLN A 316 -13.29 -26.51 -5.29
C GLN A 316 -14.78 -26.17 -5.32
N ILE A 317 -15.54 -26.78 -6.22
CA ILE A 317 -16.99 -26.52 -6.38
C ILE A 317 -17.77 -27.62 -5.67
N THR A 318 -18.61 -27.25 -4.70
CA THR A 318 -19.47 -28.21 -4.00
C THR A 318 -20.70 -28.59 -4.83
N ALA A 319 -21.30 -29.76 -4.57
CA ALA A 319 -22.38 -30.29 -5.41
C ALA A 319 -23.65 -29.41 -5.46
N THR A 320 -23.87 -28.58 -4.43
CA THR A 320 -25.03 -27.69 -4.34
C THR A 320 -24.70 -26.25 -4.73
N ASP A 321 -23.44 -25.95 -5.07
CA ASP A 321 -23.02 -24.57 -5.36
C ASP A 321 -23.73 -24.00 -6.59
N LYS A 322 -24.08 -22.71 -6.50
CA LYS A 322 -24.65 -21.90 -7.59
C LYS A 322 -23.98 -20.53 -7.67
N THR A 323 -22.71 -20.44 -7.27
CA THR A 323 -21.96 -19.18 -7.34
C THR A 323 -21.90 -18.71 -8.79
N THR A 324 -22.19 -17.43 -9.04
CA THR A 324 -22.02 -16.82 -10.36
C THR A 324 -20.54 -16.58 -10.62
N VAL A 325 -19.95 -17.29 -11.60
CA VAL A 325 -18.52 -17.17 -11.92
C VAL A 325 -18.35 -16.59 -13.32
N GLN A 326 -17.74 -15.40 -13.42
CA GLN A 326 -17.68 -14.63 -14.67
C GLN A 326 -16.31 -14.03 -14.95
N ASN A 327 -15.86 -14.12 -16.21
CA ASN A 327 -14.73 -13.34 -16.72
C ASN A 327 -13.43 -13.45 -15.89
N ASN A 328 -13.14 -14.61 -15.33
CA ASN A 328 -11.90 -14.84 -14.59
C ASN A 328 -10.85 -15.46 -15.51
N LEU A 329 -9.58 -15.21 -15.22
CA LEU A 329 -8.45 -15.97 -15.76
C LEU A 329 -8.08 -17.05 -14.76
N VAL A 330 -8.28 -18.32 -15.12
CA VAL A 330 -8.22 -19.45 -14.17
C VAL A 330 -7.46 -20.65 -14.71
N GLY A 331 -6.86 -21.46 -13.83
CA GLY A 331 -6.38 -22.80 -14.15
C GLY A 331 -7.50 -23.82 -13.97
N SER A 332 -8.27 -23.68 -12.88
CA SER A 332 -9.39 -24.58 -12.58
C SER A 332 -10.53 -23.91 -11.79
N CYS A 333 -11.57 -23.39 -12.44
CA CYS A 333 -12.78 -22.88 -11.77
C CYS A 333 -14.06 -23.08 -12.60
N GLY A 334 -14.07 -24.09 -13.47
CA GLY A 334 -15.11 -24.28 -14.48
C GLY A 334 -15.06 -23.22 -15.60
N THR A 335 -15.94 -23.37 -16.58
CA THR A 335 -16.02 -22.48 -17.75
C THR A 335 -16.62 -21.12 -17.46
N GLY A 336 -17.22 -20.94 -16.28
CA GLY A 336 -17.99 -19.74 -15.93
C GLY A 336 -19.30 -19.62 -16.72
N GLU A 337 -19.95 -18.47 -16.59
CA GLU A 337 -21.19 -18.13 -17.30
C GLU A 337 -21.01 -18.06 -18.82
N ALA A 338 -21.98 -18.54 -19.58
CA ALA A 338 -21.86 -18.63 -21.05
C ALA A 338 -21.64 -17.28 -21.74
N ARG A 339 -22.25 -16.20 -21.23
CA ARG A 339 -22.11 -14.85 -21.78
C ARG A 339 -20.78 -14.17 -21.39
N TYR A 340 -20.22 -14.57 -20.24
CA TYR A 340 -19.01 -13.99 -19.66
C TYR A 340 -18.08 -15.11 -19.16
N PRO A 341 -17.60 -15.97 -20.06
CA PRO A 341 -16.90 -17.18 -19.66
C PRO A 341 -15.57 -16.86 -18.98
N ASN A 342 -15.15 -17.77 -18.12
CA ASN A 342 -13.77 -17.79 -17.68
C ASN A 342 -12.85 -18.12 -18.86
N GLN A 343 -11.67 -17.52 -18.86
CA GLN A 343 -10.58 -17.92 -19.74
C GLN A 343 -9.70 -18.92 -18.99
N ILE A 344 -9.55 -20.11 -19.57
CA ILE A 344 -8.61 -21.12 -19.05
C ILE A 344 -7.20 -20.73 -19.49
N TRP A 345 -6.30 -20.53 -18.54
CA TRP A 345 -4.91 -20.24 -18.81
C TRP A 345 -4.12 -21.53 -19.05
N THR A 346 -3.41 -21.60 -20.18
CA THR A 346 -2.64 -22.78 -20.60
C THR A 346 -1.12 -22.53 -20.60
N GLY A 347 -0.69 -21.38 -20.09
CA GLY A 347 0.73 -21.04 -19.99
C GLY A 347 1.43 -21.85 -18.90
N THR A 348 2.76 -21.93 -18.99
CA THR A 348 3.61 -22.67 -18.05
C THR A 348 4.41 -21.77 -17.11
N HIS A 349 4.60 -20.50 -17.47
CA HIS A 349 5.36 -19.51 -16.69
C HIS A 349 4.44 -18.35 -16.35
N LEU A 350 4.13 -18.15 -15.06
CA LEU A 350 3.17 -17.15 -14.60
C LEU A 350 3.88 -15.83 -14.28
N PHE A 351 4.96 -15.92 -13.51
CA PHE A 351 5.73 -14.79 -13.01
C PHE A 351 7.04 -14.64 -13.75
N ALA A 352 7.35 -13.41 -14.16
CA ALA A 352 8.62 -13.02 -14.78
C ALA A 352 9.73 -12.96 -13.72
N GLU A 353 9.97 -14.09 -13.10
CA GLU A 353 11.01 -14.33 -12.11
C GLU A 353 11.72 -15.63 -12.56
N LYS A 354 13.03 -15.73 -12.30
CA LYS A 354 13.90 -16.78 -12.84
C LYS A 354 13.41 -18.19 -12.53
N SER A 355 12.81 -18.39 -11.38
CA SER A 355 12.24 -19.65 -10.91
C SER A 355 10.72 -19.60 -10.80
N ASN A 356 10.08 -18.70 -11.56
CA ASN A 356 8.64 -18.50 -11.59
C ASN A 356 8.06 -18.23 -10.19
N GLN A 357 8.82 -17.62 -9.29
CA GLN A 357 8.35 -17.32 -7.93
C GLN A 357 7.36 -16.16 -7.94
N SER A 358 6.39 -16.18 -7.04
CA SER A 358 5.39 -15.12 -6.91
C SER A 358 5.94 -13.83 -6.30
N GLU A 359 7.18 -13.85 -5.80
CA GLU A 359 7.87 -12.71 -5.21
C GLU A 359 9.29 -12.60 -5.78
N GLY A 360 9.79 -11.38 -5.97
CA GLY A 360 11.13 -11.15 -6.49
C GLY A 360 11.23 -9.94 -7.41
N VAL A 361 12.29 -9.90 -8.21
CA VAL A 361 12.54 -8.86 -9.20
C VAL A 361 11.93 -9.28 -10.53
N CYS A 362 11.23 -8.36 -11.20
CA CYS A 362 10.64 -8.63 -12.51
C CYS A 362 11.74 -8.64 -13.59
N GLN A 363 11.84 -9.77 -14.30
CA GLN A 363 12.75 -9.97 -15.43
C GLN A 363 12.30 -9.17 -16.66
N ASN A 364 13.27 -8.60 -17.38
CA ASN A 364 13.01 -7.87 -18.61
C ASN A 364 12.66 -8.83 -19.78
N PHE A 365 12.36 -8.29 -20.97
CA PHE A 365 11.98 -9.12 -22.13
C PHE A 365 13.12 -9.91 -22.80
N ARG A 366 14.39 -9.65 -22.48
CA ARG A 366 15.49 -10.54 -22.89
C ARG A 366 15.56 -11.77 -22.00
N GLU A 367 15.25 -11.60 -20.72
CA GLU A 367 15.31 -12.66 -19.72
C GLU A 367 14.04 -13.52 -19.70
N ASN A 368 12.87 -12.90 -19.92
CA ASN A 368 11.58 -13.58 -19.86
C ASN A 368 10.55 -13.00 -20.84
N THR A 369 10.18 -13.78 -21.85
CA THR A 369 9.25 -13.37 -22.92
C THR A 369 7.83 -13.89 -22.76
N THR A 370 7.57 -14.80 -21.82
CA THR A 370 6.31 -15.57 -21.77
C THR A 370 5.48 -15.33 -20.52
N ALA A 371 6.08 -14.88 -19.41
CA ALA A 371 5.32 -14.68 -18.17
C ALA A 371 4.42 -13.47 -18.23
N ILE A 372 3.14 -13.66 -17.88
CA ILE A 372 2.08 -12.65 -17.96
C ILE A 372 2.01 -11.73 -16.74
N LEU A 373 2.74 -12.02 -15.66
CA LEU A 373 2.81 -11.20 -14.44
C LEU A 373 4.26 -10.90 -14.06
N CYS A 374 4.52 -9.72 -13.51
CA CYS A 374 5.69 -9.52 -12.65
C CYS A 374 5.41 -10.11 -11.26
N PRO A 375 6.43 -10.65 -10.58
CA PRO A 375 6.28 -11.07 -9.20
C PRO A 375 5.89 -9.89 -8.29
N TYR A 376 5.28 -10.23 -7.15
CA TYR A 376 4.98 -9.30 -6.08
C TYR A 376 6.26 -8.62 -5.60
N SER A 377 6.22 -7.29 -5.56
CA SER A 377 7.27 -6.46 -5.01
C SER A 377 6.67 -5.20 -4.39
N ILE A 378 7.36 -4.62 -3.41
CA ILE A 378 6.96 -3.38 -2.74
C ILE A 378 7.82 -2.26 -3.31
N PRO A 379 7.26 -1.33 -4.09
CA PRO A 379 8.01 -0.15 -4.54
C PRO A 379 8.51 0.67 -3.34
N LYS A 380 9.62 1.39 -3.53
CA LYS A 380 10.29 2.17 -2.47
C LYS A 380 9.35 3.13 -1.73
N ASP A 381 8.43 3.74 -2.48
CA ASP A 381 7.52 4.80 -2.00
C ASP A 381 6.07 4.31 -1.88
N GLN A 382 5.87 3.03 -1.55
CA GLN A 382 4.54 2.44 -1.31
C GLN A 382 4.52 1.61 -0.03
N PHE A 383 3.35 1.54 0.61
CA PHE A 383 3.10 0.67 1.76
C PHE A 383 2.81 -0.77 1.33
N LEU A 384 1.91 -0.94 0.35
CA LEU A 384 1.55 -2.25 -0.18
C LEU A 384 2.31 -2.53 -1.47
N GLY A 385 2.87 -3.73 -1.58
CA GLY A 385 3.33 -4.25 -2.86
C GLY A 385 2.18 -4.73 -3.73
N TYR A 386 2.49 -4.99 -5.01
CA TYR A 386 1.50 -5.49 -5.97
C TYR A 386 2.14 -6.41 -7.00
N ILE A 387 1.29 -7.18 -7.68
CA ILE A 387 1.63 -8.02 -8.83
C ILE A 387 1.21 -7.26 -10.09
N ARG A 388 2.18 -6.84 -10.89
CA ARG A 388 1.94 -6.05 -12.10
C ARG A 388 1.65 -6.97 -13.31
N PRO A 389 0.55 -6.77 -14.04
CA PRO A 389 0.34 -7.43 -15.34
C PRO A 389 1.41 -7.04 -16.36
N ARG A 390 1.80 -7.98 -17.23
CA ARG A 390 2.75 -7.74 -18.33
C ARG A 390 2.03 -7.75 -19.66
N ILE A 391 2.41 -6.80 -20.52
CA ILE A 391 2.01 -6.77 -21.92
C ILE A 391 3.15 -7.39 -22.74
N LEU A 392 2.98 -8.66 -23.14
CA LEU A 392 4.02 -9.42 -23.82
C LEU A 392 4.30 -8.91 -25.23
N LEU A 393 5.52 -9.15 -25.70
CA LEU A 393 5.92 -8.86 -27.08
C LEU A 393 5.18 -9.73 -28.11
N SER A 394 4.74 -10.93 -27.71
CA SER A 394 3.97 -11.86 -28.55
C SER A 394 2.56 -11.36 -28.87
N HIS A 395 2.04 -10.40 -28.11
CA HIS A 395 0.74 -9.79 -28.40
C HIS A 395 0.86 -8.91 -29.66
N ALA A 396 0.08 -9.19 -30.69
CA ALA A 396 -0.01 -8.36 -31.89
C ALA A 396 -0.93 -7.14 -31.65
N VAL A 397 -1.96 -7.33 -30.83
CA VAL A 397 -2.91 -6.29 -30.38
C VAL A 397 -3.14 -6.39 -28.86
N VAL A 398 -3.75 -5.37 -28.25
CA VAL A 398 -3.97 -5.35 -26.79
C VAL A 398 -4.87 -6.50 -26.35
N GLU A 399 -5.85 -6.85 -27.18
CA GLU A 399 -6.84 -7.89 -26.96
C GLU A 399 -6.24 -9.30 -26.87
N ASP A 400 -5.00 -9.51 -27.34
CA ASP A 400 -4.31 -10.78 -27.19
C ASP A 400 -3.91 -11.05 -25.73
N SER A 401 -3.79 -10.00 -24.92
CA SER A 401 -3.52 -10.13 -23.49
C SER A 401 -4.66 -10.87 -22.80
N PRO A 402 -4.41 -11.89 -21.95
CA PRO A 402 -5.47 -12.55 -21.18
C PRO A 402 -5.96 -11.71 -20.00
N ILE A 403 -5.32 -10.57 -19.72
CA ILE A 403 -5.59 -9.72 -18.54
C ILE A 403 -6.15 -8.36 -18.96
N VAL A 404 -5.52 -7.73 -19.95
CA VAL A 404 -5.75 -6.30 -20.25
C VAL A 404 -7.03 -6.11 -21.04
N ASN A 405 -7.86 -5.12 -20.64
CA ASN A 405 -9.13 -4.75 -21.26
C ASN A 405 -10.10 -5.95 -21.41
N LYS A 406 -10.27 -6.74 -20.35
CA LYS A 406 -11.12 -7.95 -20.38
C LYS A 406 -12.41 -7.85 -19.57
N GLY A 407 -12.48 -7.01 -18.54
CA GLY A 407 -13.70 -6.74 -17.80
C GLY A 407 -14.61 -5.78 -18.53
N LEU A 408 -15.91 -5.81 -18.22
CA LEU A 408 -16.92 -4.91 -18.80
C LEU A 408 -17.30 -3.80 -17.82
N PRO A 409 -17.79 -2.63 -18.31
CA PRO A 409 -18.17 -1.52 -17.46
C PRO A 409 -19.50 -1.83 -16.79
N SER A 410 -19.65 -1.41 -15.54
CA SER A 410 -20.87 -1.51 -14.74
C SER A 410 -22.10 -0.85 -15.37
N HIS A 411 -21.93 0.00 -16.38
CA HIS A 411 -23.00 0.75 -17.05
C HIS A 411 -23.60 0.08 -18.30
N LYS A 412 -23.09 -1.08 -18.76
CA LYS A 412 -23.75 -1.86 -19.83
C LYS A 412 -24.80 -2.79 -19.21
N VAL A 413 -26.05 -2.31 -19.31
CA VAL A 413 -27.27 -2.81 -18.66
C VAL A 413 -27.62 -4.27 -19.03
N ASP A 414 -27.34 -5.20 -18.13
CA ASP A 414 -28.23 -6.30 -17.75
C ASP A 414 -27.93 -6.68 -16.28
N SER A 415 -28.95 -7.12 -15.54
CA SER A 415 -28.88 -7.50 -14.11
C SER A 415 -27.93 -8.67 -13.80
N GLU A 416 -27.37 -9.29 -14.84
CA GLU A 416 -26.50 -10.47 -14.81
C GLU A 416 -25.00 -10.13 -14.85
N VAL A 417 -24.61 -8.89 -15.23
CA VAL A 417 -23.19 -8.52 -15.39
C VAL A 417 -22.58 -8.07 -14.08
N ILE A 418 -21.46 -8.68 -13.69
CA ILE A 418 -20.61 -8.14 -12.61
C ILE A 418 -19.53 -7.25 -13.22
N GLY A 419 -19.75 -5.94 -13.18
CA GLY A 419 -18.76 -4.94 -13.59
C GLY A 419 -17.53 -4.90 -12.67
N CYS A 420 -16.43 -4.33 -13.15
CA CYS A 420 -15.25 -4.12 -12.32
C CYS A 420 -15.50 -3.18 -11.14
N ALA A 421 -14.68 -3.33 -10.11
CA ALA A 421 -14.53 -2.36 -9.03
C ALA A 421 -14.01 -1.01 -9.58
N GLU A 422 -14.42 0.09 -8.94
CA GLU A 422 -14.13 1.46 -9.41
C GLU A 422 -12.63 1.82 -9.45
N ALA A 423 -11.83 1.22 -8.57
CA ALA A 423 -10.41 1.49 -8.46
C ALA A 423 -9.60 0.21 -8.27
N ASP A 424 -8.34 0.23 -8.69
CA ASP A 424 -7.38 -0.85 -8.48
C ASP A 424 -6.82 -0.88 -7.05
N GLN A 425 -5.95 -1.84 -6.74
CA GLN A 425 -5.35 -2.01 -5.42
C GLN A 425 -4.55 -0.77 -4.96
N ARG A 426 -3.99 -0.03 -5.90
CA ARG A 426 -3.19 1.18 -5.65
C ARG A 426 -4.06 2.43 -5.54
N THR A 427 -5.39 2.27 -5.51
CA THR A 427 -6.40 3.33 -5.50
C THR A 427 -6.49 4.14 -6.79
N ASN A 428 -5.85 3.68 -7.87
CA ASN A 428 -6.01 4.32 -9.16
C ASN A 428 -7.38 3.96 -9.73
N ASN A 429 -8.12 4.97 -10.17
CA ASN A 429 -9.42 4.76 -10.78
C ASN A 429 -9.27 3.92 -12.04
N ARG A 430 -10.14 2.91 -12.18
CA ARG A 430 -10.36 2.27 -13.47
C ARG A 430 -11.15 3.24 -14.33
N LEU A 431 -10.68 3.48 -15.54
CA LEU A 431 -11.28 4.47 -16.42
C LEU A 431 -12.71 4.05 -16.75
N MET A 432 -13.69 4.75 -16.18
CA MET A 432 -15.12 4.42 -16.32
C MET A 432 -15.69 4.74 -17.71
N ASP A 433 -14.95 5.52 -18.51
CA ASP A 433 -15.19 5.80 -19.92
C ASP A 433 -14.56 4.74 -20.85
N ASN A 434 -13.58 3.96 -20.36
CA ASN A 434 -13.09 2.80 -21.07
C ASN A 434 -14.16 1.70 -21.03
N GLN A 435 -14.53 1.22 -22.21
CA GLN A 435 -15.48 0.11 -22.34
C GLN A 435 -15.00 -1.18 -21.67
N PHE A 436 -13.77 -1.23 -21.13
CA PHE A 436 -13.19 -2.39 -20.51
C PHE A 436 -12.21 -2.03 -19.38
N CYS A 437 -12.03 -2.95 -18.44
CA CYS A 437 -11.08 -2.89 -17.31
C CYS A 437 -10.20 -4.14 -17.29
N ASP A 438 -9.11 -4.13 -16.54
CA ASP A 438 -8.21 -5.27 -16.45
C ASP A 438 -8.68 -6.33 -15.45
N ARG A 439 -8.43 -7.61 -15.74
CA ARG A 439 -8.63 -8.68 -14.75
C ARG A 439 -7.60 -8.58 -13.63
N GLY A 440 -8.03 -8.95 -12.43
CA GLY A 440 -7.18 -8.96 -11.24
C GLY A 440 -7.11 -7.60 -10.54
N ALA A 441 -6.22 -7.52 -9.54
CA ALA A 441 -6.17 -6.42 -8.59
C ALA A 441 -5.64 -5.10 -9.16
N ILE A 442 -4.95 -5.13 -10.29
CA ILE A 442 -4.24 -3.99 -10.86
C ILE A 442 -4.82 -3.62 -12.22
N GLU A 443 -5.01 -2.32 -12.42
CA GLU A 443 -5.30 -1.73 -13.72
C GLU A 443 -3.98 -1.22 -14.32
N VAL A 444 -3.66 -1.62 -15.55
CA VAL A 444 -2.44 -1.17 -16.23
C VAL A 444 -2.57 0.31 -16.60
N ILE A 445 -1.65 1.12 -16.07
CA ILE A 445 -1.61 2.56 -16.33
C ILE A 445 -0.48 2.89 -17.30
N VAL A 446 -0.85 3.60 -18.36
CA VAL A 446 0.09 4.16 -19.33
C VAL A 446 0.20 5.67 -19.11
N PRO A 447 1.39 6.21 -18.83
CA PRO A 447 1.57 7.64 -18.60
C PRO A 447 1.20 8.47 -19.84
N THR A 448 0.45 9.55 -19.64
CA THR A 448 0.04 10.48 -20.70
C THR A 448 0.66 11.87 -20.56
N ALA A 449 1.20 12.20 -19.39
CA ALA A 449 1.86 13.47 -19.11
C ALA A 449 3.38 13.38 -19.31
N MET A 450 3.97 14.45 -19.86
CA MET A 450 5.42 14.58 -19.95
C MET A 450 6.01 14.79 -18.55
N SER A 451 6.99 13.96 -18.19
CA SER A 451 7.72 14.07 -16.93
C SER A 451 9.10 14.69 -17.16
N LEU A 452 9.62 15.43 -16.18
CA LEU A 452 10.98 15.97 -16.18
C LEU A 452 11.93 14.97 -15.50
N VAL A 453 13.02 14.65 -16.18
CA VAL A 453 14.11 13.78 -15.70
C VAL A 453 15.47 14.47 -15.91
N GLY A 454 16.53 13.92 -15.32
CA GLY A 454 17.89 14.41 -15.47
C GLY A 454 18.59 14.57 -14.14
N GLN A 455 19.75 15.23 -14.16
CA GLN A 455 20.64 15.35 -13.02
C GLN A 455 21.56 16.56 -13.18
N ASP A 456 21.90 17.20 -12.06
CA ASP A 456 22.96 18.19 -11.99
C ASP A 456 24.33 17.51 -11.85
N LEU A 457 25.34 18.09 -12.50
CA LEU A 457 26.69 17.56 -12.63
C LEU A 457 27.74 18.62 -12.32
N LEU A 458 28.87 18.17 -11.78
CA LEU A 458 30.11 18.93 -11.84
C LEU A 458 30.85 18.66 -13.15
N LYS A 459 31.73 19.59 -13.54
CA LYS A 459 32.58 19.44 -14.72
C LYS A 459 33.38 18.13 -14.68
N GLY A 460 33.20 17.30 -15.71
CA GLY A 460 33.87 16.00 -15.86
C GLY A 460 33.07 14.80 -15.32
N GLU A 461 31.91 15.03 -14.71
CA GLU A 461 31.02 13.96 -14.27
C GLU A 461 30.10 13.45 -15.38
N VAL A 462 29.53 12.26 -15.15
CA VAL A 462 28.57 11.58 -16.01
C VAL A 462 27.25 11.47 -15.25
N ALA A 463 26.15 11.89 -15.86
CA ALA A 463 24.83 11.74 -15.25
C ALA A 463 24.35 10.29 -15.35
N LYS A 464 23.79 9.79 -14.25
CA LYS A 464 23.20 8.46 -14.15
C LYS A 464 21.87 8.57 -13.41
N PHE A 465 20.79 8.35 -14.12
CA PHE A 465 19.43 8.41 -13.59
C PHE A 465 18.57 7.31 -14.20
N SER A 466 17.42 7.02 -13.62
CA SER A 466 16.48 6.01 -14.14
C SER A 466 15.22 6.67 -14.66
N ILE A 467 14.73 6.20 -15.80
CA ILE A 467 13.41 6.55 -16.33
C ILE A 467 12.33 5.54 -15.96
N GLN A 468 12.67 4.42 -15.31
CA GLN A 468 11.74 3.35 -14.95
C GLN A 468 10.49 3.85 -14.19
N PRO A 469 10.59 4.77 -13.22
CA PRO A 469 9.41 5.25 -12.49
C PRO A 469 8.39 5.98 -13.37
N TYR A 470 8.83 6.46 -14.53
CA TYR A 470 8.01 7.26 -15.46
C TYR A 470 7.42 6.42 -16.61
N LEU A 471 7.60 5.09 -16.61
CA LEU A 471 7.05 4.19 -17.62
C LEU A 471 5.63 3.69 -17.28
N GLY A 472 5.12 4.05 -16.10
CA GLY A 472 3.88 3.49 -15.54
C GLY A 472 3.99 1.98 -15.38
N ASP A 473 2.98 1.25 -15.85
CA ASP A 473 2.97 -0.22 -15.79
C ASP A 473 3.58 -0.88 -17.03
N SER A 474 4.32 -0.13 -17.86
CA SER A 474 4.89 -0.63 -19.11
C SER A 474 6.36 -1.03 -18.98
N ASP A 475 6.84 -1.81 -19.95
CA ASP A 475 8.23 -2.27 -20.04
C ASP A 475 8.91 -1.67 -21.27
N LEU A 476 10.22 -1.42 -21.20
CA LEU A 476 10.99 -1.04 -22.39
C LEU A 476 11.14 -2.22 -23.34
N LEU A 477 11.17 -1.90 -24.64
CA LEU A 477 11.33 -2.91 -25.69
C LEU A 477 12.82 -3.20 -25.95
N PRO A 478 13.21 -4.45 -26.21
CA PRO A 478 14.56 -4.76 -26.69
C PRO A 478 14.83 -4.06 -28.02
N LYS A 479 16.02 -3.49 -28.21
CA LYS A 479 16.43 -2.77 -29.43
C LYS A 479 16.17 -3.54 -30.73
N GLU A 480 16.20 -4.87 -30.67
CA GLU A 480 15.98 -5.77 -31.80
C GLU A 480 14.55 -5.65 -32.37
N GLN A 481 13.59 -5.16 -31.59
CA GLN A 481 12.19 -4.98 -32.00
C GLN A 481 11.95 -3.66 -32.74
N CYS A 482 12.87 -2.69 -32.64
CA CYS A 482 12.61 -1.32 -33.02
C CYS A 482 12.46 -1.10 -34.53
N SER A 483 13.30 -1.76 -35.35
CA SER A 483 13.21 -1.62 -36.81
C SER A 483 11.86 -2.04 -37.37
N THR A 484 11.26 -3.07 -36.79
CA THR A 484 9.94 -3.58 -37.19
C THR A 484 8.82 -2.66 -36.74
N LEU A 485 8.95 -2.03 -35.56
CA LEU A 485 7.87 -1.24 -34.95
C LEU A 485 7.85 0.23 -35.41
N VAL A 486 9.02 0.86 -35.50
CA VAL A 486 9.17 2.31 -35.75
C VAL A 486 10.07 2.63 -36.94
N GLY A 487 10.48 1.62 -37.71
CA GLY A 487 11.31 1.77 -38.90
C GLY A 487 12.81 1.90 -38.58
N PRO A 488 13.63 2.25 -39.59
CA PRO A 488 15.08 2.30 -39.43
C PRO A 488 15.51 3.37 -38.40
N PRO A 489 16.65 3.16 -37.72
CA PRO A 489 17.19 4.11 -36.77
C PRO A 489 17.60 5.43 -37.46
N PRO A 490 17.63 6.56 -36.72
CA PRO A 490 18.12 7.82 -37.26
C PRO A 490 19.58 7.71 -37.74
N SER A 491 19.86 8.26 -38.92
CA SER A 491 21.21 8.57 -39.43
C SER A 491 22.29 7.49 -39.20
N GLY A 492 22.02 6.24 -39.61
CA GLY A 492 23.01 5.16 -39.61
C GLY A 492 23.45 4.65 -38.23
N GLN A 493 22.78 5.08 -37.15
CA GLN A 493 23.03 4.57 -35.81
C GLN A 493 22.38 3.18 -35.61
N SER A 494 22.74 2.48 -34.54
CA SER A 494 22.02 1.28 -34.11
C SER A 494 20.95 1.67 -33.08
N TRP A 495 19.79 1.00 -33.10
CA TRP A 495 18.80 1.16 -32.05
C TRP A 495 19.38 0.80 -30.68
N GLN A 496 18.97 1.55 -29.66
CA GLN A 496 19.13 1.20 -28.25
C GLN A 496 17.78 0.69 -27.70
N ASP A 497 17.82 0.15 -26.49
CA ASP A 497 16.61 -0.35 -25.82
C ASP A 497 15.57 0.78 -25.64
N GLY A 498 14.29 0.41 -25.62
CA GLY A 498 13.19 1.36 -25.70
C GLY A 498 13.10 2.10 -27.03
N CYS A 499 13.79 1.68 -28.09
CA CYS A 499 13.83 2.39 -29.37
C CYS A 499 14.21 3.86 -29.21
N LEU A 500 15.23 4.11 -28.39
CA LEU A 500 15.62 5.44 -27.94
C LEU A 500 15.75 6.43 -29.10
N ARG A 501 15.06 7.57 -28.97
CA ARG A 501 15.27 8.77 -29.76
C ARG A 501 15.55 9.95 -28.83
N ILE A 502 16.57 10.73 -29.21
CA ILE A 502 16.90 11.99 -28.56
C ILE A 502 16.45 13.11 -29.49
N VAL A 503 15.59 13.99 -28.97
CA VAL A 503 15.12 15.16 -29.72
C VAL A 503 15.59 16.41 -28.99
N GLN A 504 16.43 17.19 -29.66
CA GLN A 504 16.84 18.49 -29.15
C GLN A 504 15.68 19.48 -29.27
N THR A 505 15.33 20.14 -28.17
CA THR A 505 14.18 21.04 -28.12
C THR A 505 14.58 22.51 -28.03
N LYS A 506 15.55 22.83 -27.15
CA LYS A 506 15.95 24.22 -26.87
C LYS A 506 17.45 24.45 -27.03
N THR A 507 18.27 23.43 -26.81
CA THR A 507 19.73 23.52 -26.88
C THR A 507 20.27 22.67 -28.02
N GLU A 508 21.48 22.97 -28.47
CA GLU A 508 22.26 21.98 -29.23
C GLU A 508 22.72 20.87 -28.28
N SER A 509 22.92 19.66 -28.81
CA SER A 509 23.39 18.52 -28.01
C SER A 509 24.75 18.81 -27.42
N LYS A 510 24.90 18.63 -26.11
CA LYS A 510 26.18 18.83 -25.40
C LYS A 510 26.77 17.55 -24.81
N GLY A 511 26.21 16.41 -25.21
CA GLY A 511 26.62 15.09 -24.76
C GLY A 511 25.90 13.98 -25.49
N LYS A 512 26.20 12.75 -25.06
CA LYS A 512 25.66 11.51 -25.60
C LYS A 512 24.88 10.73 -24.53
N THR A 513 23.68 10.29 -24.91
CA THR A 513 22.78 9.51 -24.05
C THR A 513 22.74 8.04 -24.45
N THR A 514 22.80 7.14 -23.47
CA THR A 514 22.54 5.71 -23.65
C THR A 514 21.54 5.19 -22.63
N ILE A 515 20.84 4.10 -22.97
CA ILE A 515 19.82 3.48 -22.10
C ILE A 515 19.89 1.95 -22.18
N ASP A 516 19.55 1.27 -21.08
CA ASP A 516 19.35 -0.19 -21.00
C ASP A 516 17.86 -0.58 -20.87
N LEU A 517 17.57 -1.88 -20.78
CA LEU A 517 16.19 -2.39 -20.67
C LEU A 517 15.54 -2.10 -19.32
N GLU A 518 16.35 -1.90 -18.28
CA GLU A 518 15.92 -1.54 -16.95
C GLU A 518 15.56 -0.04 -16.85
N GLY A 519 15.84 0.73 -17.90
CA GLY A 519 15.58 2.16 -17.96
C GLY A 519 16.63 3.00 -17.24
N ASN A 520 17.83 2.46 -16.99
CA ASN A 520 18.96 3.25 -16.53
C ASN A 520 19.53 4.05 -17.70
N VAL A 521 19.58 5.36 -17.52
CA VAL A 521 20.09 6.31 -18.50
C VAL A 521 21.45 6.80 -18.06
N THR A 522 22.40 6.79 -19.00
CA THR A 522 23.72 7.40 -18.83
C THR A 522 23.87 8.54 -19.83
N TYR A 523 24.18 9.74 -19.34
CA TYR A 523 24.51 10.90 -20.18
C TYR A 523 25.96 11.31 -19.96
N THR A 524 26.74 11.30 -21.05
CA THR A 524 28.16 11.67 -21.07
C THR A 524 28.32 13.01 -21.77
N PRO A 525 28.71 14.09 -21.05
CA PRO A 525 29.01 15.38 -21.68
C PRO A 525 30.14 15.27 -22.70
N ASP A 526 30.02 15.93 -23.86
CA ASP A 526 31.07 15.94 -24.89
C ASP A 526 32.29 16.79 -24.48
N SER A 527 32.05 17.77 -23.60
CA SER A 527 33.06 18.64 -23.03
C SER A 527 32.61 19.15 -21.66
N GLY A 528 33.48 19.90 -20.97
CA GLY A 528 33.13 20.51 -19.69
C GLY A 528 32.56 21.92 -19.84
N TRP A 529 31.37 22.00 -20.43
CA TRP A 529 30.59 23.23 -20.62
C TRP A 529 29.97 23.72 -19.30
N HIS A 530 29.35 24.90 -19.33
CA HIS A 530 28.60 25.45 -18.21
C HIS A 530 27.18 25.82 -18.66
N GLY A 531 26.18 25.55 -17.82
CA GLY A 531 24.77 25.85 -18.07
C GLY A 531 23.92 24.58 -18.09
N ALA A 532 22.92 24.53 -18.97
CA ALA A 532 22.03 23.36 -19.13
C ALA A 532 22.06 22.77 -20.56
N ASP A 533 21.81 21.47 -20.67
CA ASP A 533 21.42 20.75 -21.89
C ASP A 533 19.98 20.26 -21.70
N ILE A 534 19.06 20.66 -22.59
CA ILE A 534 17.62 20.42 -22.50
C ILE A 534 17.12 19.75 -23.78
N PHE A 535 16.73 18.49 -23.64
CA PHE A 535 16.29 17.63 -24.74
C PHE A 535 15.15 16.72 -24.29
N GLU A 536 14.55 15.99 -25.22
CA GLU A 536 13.57 14.95 -24.94
C GLU A 536 14.20 13.57 -25.11
N ILE A 537 13.94 12.69 -24.14
CA ILE A 537 14.10 11.25 -24.27
C ILE A 537 12.76 10.70 -24.74
N GLN A 538 12.75 10.09 -25.92
CA GLN A 538 11.59 9.42 -26.49
C GLN A 538 11.84 7.91 -26.53
N VAL A 539 10.93 7.14 -25.93
CA VAL A 539 11.01 5.68 -25.87
C VAL A 539 9.69 5.02 -26.24
N VAL A 540 9.75 3.83 -26.81
CA VAL A 540 8.60 2.95 -27.06
C VAL A 540 8.55 1.90 -25.96
N THR A 541 7.36 1.67 -25.43
CA THR A 541 7.11 0.70 -24.37
C THR A 541 6.20 -0.44 -24.84
N SER A 542 6.04 -1.46 -24.00
CA SER A 542 5.13 -2.59 -24.24
C SER A 542 3.69 -2.17 -24.53
N SER A 543 3.22 -1.06 -23.95
CA SER A 543 1.88 -0.52 -24.16
C SER A 543 1.81 0.49 -25.32
N THR A 544 2.73 1.45 -25.39
CA THR A 544 2.65 2.54 -26.39
C THR A 544 2.85 2.07 -27.83
N ARG A 545 3.50 0.90 -28.03
CA ARG A 545 3.71 0.31 -29.36
C ARG A 545 2.43 0.03 -30.14
N PHE A 546 1.28 -0.12 -29.48
CA PHE A 546 0.00 -0.31 -30.16
C PHE A 546 -0.55 0.98 -30.79
N ASN A 547 -0.11 2.15 -30.32
CA ASN A 547 -0.45 3.43 -30.91
C ASN A 547 0.48 3.75 -32.09
N LYS A 548 0.10 3.29 -33.28
CA LYS A 548 0.90 3.46 -34.51
C LYS A 548 1.15 4.92 -34.89
N SER A 549 0.26 5.84 -34.51
CA SER A 549 0.39 7.27 -34.83
C SER A 549 1.31 8.01 -33.84
N LYS A 550 1.34 7.58 -32.58
CA LYS A 550 2.16 8.15 -31.51
C LYS A 550 2.76 7.03 -30.64
N PRO A 551 3.76 6.28 -31.14
CA PRO A 551 4.27 5.11 -30.44
C PRO A 551 5.24 5.45 -29.30
N TYR A 552 5.69 6.71 -29.23
CA TYR A 552 6.68 7.17 -28.26
C TYR A 552 6.03 7.78 -27.02
N LEU A 553 6.48 7.33 -25.85
CA LEU A 553 6.43 8.06 -24.60
C LEU A 553 7.53 9.11 -24.61
N VAL A 554 7.21 10.34 -24.19
CA VAL A 554 8.12 11.49 -24.24
C VAL A 554 8.42 11.97 -22.82
N LEU A 555 9.70 12.06 -22.48
CA LEU A 555 10.22 12.57 -21.22
C LEU A 555 11.07 13.80 -21.48
N SER A 556 10.77 14.92 -20.82
CA SER A 556 11.62 16.10 -20.85
C SER A 556 12.87 15.83 -20.00
N THR A 557 14.05 16.14 -20.52
CA THR A 557 15.32 15.92 -19.84
C THR A 557 16.09 17.22 -19.69
N GLN A 558 16.61 17.48 -18.49
CA GLN A 558 17.48 18.60 -18.20
C GLN A 558 18.73 18.12 -17.47
N ILE A 559 19.90 18.36 -18.07
CA ILE A 559 21.20 18.15 -17.44
C ILE A 559 21.83 19.51 -17.18
N VAL A 560 22.20 19.82 -15.95
CA VAL A 560 22.91 21.05 -15.62
C VAL A 560 24.35 20.72 -15.29
N GLN A 561 25.31 21.42 -15.89
CA GLN A 561 26.73 21.26 -15.57
C GLN A 561 27.29 22.55 -14.97
N GLU A 562 27.79 22.42 -13.73
CA GLU A 562 28.36 23.52 -12.96
C GLU A 562 29.88 23.35 -12.78
N PRO A 563 30.67 24.43 -12.84
CA PRO A 563 32.05 24.39 -12.39
C PRO A 563 32.11 24.14 -10.89
N LYS A 564 33.18 23.50 -10.43
CA LYS A 564 33.43 23.35 -9.00
C LYS A 564 33.62 24.73 -8.38
N ASN A 565 32.75 25.12 -7.45
CA ASN A 565 32.90 26.37 -6.70
C ASN A 565 34.10 26.28 -5.75
N GLU A 566 35.28 26.61 -6.26
CA GLU A 566 36.46 26.92 -5.44
C GLU A 566 36.46 28.41 -5.11
N MET A 567 35.49 28.86 -4.30
CA MET A 567 35.69 30.13 -3.60
C MET A 567 36.79 29.90 -2.57
N GLN A 568 38.05 30.15 -2.95
CA GLN A 568 39.09 30.37 -1.96
C GLN A 568 38.63 31.55 -1.11
N ASP A 569 38.53 31.34 0.20
CA ASP A 569 38.40 32.40 1.18
C ASP A 569 39.66 33.26 1.10
N LYS A 570 39.68 34.18 0.13
CA LYS A 570 40.61 35.29 0.13
C LYS A 570 40.13 36.18 1.25
N SER A 571 40.54 35.84 2.47
CA SER A 571 40.67 36.82 3.53
C SER A 571 41.30 38.06 2.89
N VAL A 572 40.51 39.12 2.77
CA VAL A 572 41.03 40.40 2.33
C VAL A 572 42.07 40.74 3.38
N LYS A 573 43.36 40.63 3.03
CA LYS A 573 44.42 41.23 3.82
C LYS A 573 44.16 42.72 3.78
N THR A 574 43.39 43.20 4.75
CA THR A 574 43.38 44.60 5.12
C THR A 574 44.81 44.90 5.57
N SER A 575 45.61 45.46 4.69
CA SER A 575 46.84 46.15 5.06
C SER A 575 46.44 47.41 5.82
N GLY A 576 46.01 47.24 7.05
CA GLY A 576 45.73 48.28 8.02
C GLY A 576 46.34 47.82 9.32
N GLY A 577 47.53 48.36 9.61
CA GLY A 577 48.35 47.99 10.75
C GLY A 577 47.57 48.00 12.06
N ALA A 578 48.08 47.22 13.00
CA ALA A 578 47.64 47.15 14.38
C ALA A 578 47.42 48.54 14.99
N TRP A 579 46.17 49.00 14.99
CA TRP A 579 45.64 49.90 16.01
C TRP A 579 44.78 49.05 16.95
N GLY A 580 45.42 48.05 17.56
CA GLY A 580 44.83 47.25 18.61
C GLY A 580 44.66 48.10 19.86
N PHE A 581 43.46 48.07 20.42
CA PHE A 581 43.06 48.47 21.79
C PHE A 581 43.33 49.92 22.26
N GLY A 582 44.44 50.58 21.88
CA GLY A 582 44.79 51.94 22.28
C GLY A 582 43.86 53.03 21.71
N GLY A 583 43.36 52.84 20.48
CA GLY A 583 42.42 53.78 19.85
C GLY A 583 41.04 53.80 20.51
N LEU A 584 40.60 52.67 21.09
CA LEU A 584 39.32 52.59 21.78
C LEU A 584 39.37 53.30 23.16
N ILE A 585 40.53 53.27 23.83
CA ILE A 585 40.76 53.96 25.11
C ILE A 585 40.84 55.48 24.91
N ALA A 586 41.41 55.96 23.80
CA ALA A 586 41.42 57.38 23.46
C ALA A 586 40.01 57.95 23.21
N LEU A 587 39.11 57.16 22.58
CA LEU A 587 37.72 57.57 22.36
C LEU A 587 36.90 57.59 23.67
N LEU A 588 37.14 56.64 24.59
CA LEU A 588 36.48 56.63 25.90
C LEU A 588 36.99 57.75 26.83
N GLY A 589 38.27 58.13 26.72
CA GLY A 589 38.83 59.29 27.43
C GLY A 589 38.21 60.63 27.02
N LEU A 590 37.87 60.79 25.73
CA LEU A 590 37.21 61.99 25.21
C LEU A 590 35.72 62.08 25.61
N ILE A 591 35.05 60.93 25.80
CA ILE A 591 33.67 60.89 26.32
C ILE A 591 33.64 61.16 27.84
N GLY A 592 34.69 60.79 28.58
CA GLY A 592 34.85 61.13 30.00
C GLY A 592 35.08 62.62 30.26
N LEU A 593 35.84 63.30 29.40
CA LEU A 593 36.09 64.76 29.49
C LEU A 593 34.89 65.62 29.10
N GLN A 594 33.89 65.07 28.38
CA GLN A 594 32.64 65.77 28.08
C GLN A 594 31.61 65.74 29.22
N ARG A 595 31.82 64.93 30.27
CA ARG A 595 30.97 64.86 31.47
C ARG A 595 31.52 65.60 32.69
N SER A 596 32.69 66.25 32.57
CA SER A 596 33.28 67.12 33.60
C SER A 596 33.18 68.62 33.27
N LEU A 597 32.40 69.00 32.24
CA LEU A 597 32.17 70.39 31.82
C LEU A 597 30.66 70.75 31.74
N LYS A 598 29.86 70.12 32.59
CA LYS A 598 28.47 70.47 32.95
C LYS A 598 28.23 69.92 34.37
N ASP A 599 28.70 70.55 35.46
CA ASP A 599 28.14 71.77 36.07
C ASP A 599 27.79 72.94 35.16
#